data_AF-R9KXL3-F1
#
_entry.id   AF-R9KXL3-F1
#
_cell.length_a   1.000
_cell.length_b   1.000
_cell.length_c   1.000
_cell.angle_alpha   90.00
_cell.angle_beta   90.00
_cell.angle_gamma   90.00
#
_symmetry.space_group_name_H-M   'P 1'
#
loop_
_entity.id
_entity.type
_entity.pdbx_description
1 polymer ?
#
loop_
_entity_poly.entity_id
_entity_poly.type
_entity_poly.pdbx_seq_one_letter_code
_entity_poly.pdbx_strand_id
1 'polypeptide(L)'
;MLSPEQIEAAGDAVAAVYGEIEARMLDRLAAALLSGGGLGQADIVALNLLAQSRTAELMAILEEHRAEIDAAVLATAERYLEASDADDVARCGGAPAWPRQVRATVQGVARILARDNIQMVEGAKRAFLGASIEAVTRVNAGASDPERAIHSAVRKLEREGIGIVTYQNRATGAVTVENRIDVAVRRHVRTQIAQDGMRMAEERMREVGVQLVEVSSHPDSRPEHRAWQGRCYSLVGDIEIDGTRYPDFYAATGYGSVDGLGGANCRHSFGPYRHGMPRAYEPDPKPACGLLGEEVYALEQGQRYRERKIREAKRELRGARLVYDERRDGDSLAEYLGAKRKLRDRQEKMREYIDAANARSRVPGAKVLHRHPAREWAGDMPKGGIAVSAASKRRALERAELKEKCLRAKYPVFDRGRLGQVGRATHEARRSGGHYDVVMHGSPQLALPYLERTDARLIADVLRSRNDYHGEPVRLLSCCTGRADEHGECFAQRLADELGATVTAPDGMLWLYDDGSFTIGKKKGVNTGSMVQFDPRRKR
;
A
#
# COMPACT_ATOMS: atom_id res chain seq x y z
N MET A 1 -8.30 -8.26 35.39
CA MET A 1 -7.40 -7.53 34.47
C MET A 1 -7.31 -8.18 33.11
N LEU A 2 -7.04 -7.40 32.07
CA LEU A 2 -6.82 -7.91 30.71
C LEU A 2 -5.40 -8.43 30.48
N SER A 3 -5.25 -9.55 29.76
CA SER A 3 -3.94 -10.03 29.32
C SER A 3 -3.35 -9.16 28.18
N PRO A 4 -2.02 -9.16 28.00
CA PRO A 4 -1.38 -8.47 26.87
C PRO A 4 -1.85 -8.92 25.48
N GLU A 5 -2.28 -10.18 25.34
CA GLU A 5 -2.85 -10.74 24.11
C GLU A 5 -4.29 -10.26 23.89
N GLN A 6 -5.08 -10.18 24.95
CA GLN A 6 -6.43 -9.60 24.89
C GLN A 6 -6.37 -8.13 24.48
N ILE A 7 -5.45 -7.35 25.06
CA ILE A 7 -5.22 -5.95 24.69
C ILE A 7 -4.80 -5.84 23.22
N GLU A 8 -3.85 -6.65 22.75
CA GLU A 8 -3.44 -6.61 21.33
C GLU A 8 -4.61 -6.85 20.37
N ALA A 9 -5.55 -7.74 20.72
CA ALA A 9 -6.70 -8.08 19.90
C ALA A 9 -7.86 -7.07 19.98
N ALA A 10 -7.93 -6.24 21.01
CA ALA A 10 -9.11 -5.40 21.30
C ALA A 10 -9.52 -4.44 20.16
N GLY A 11 -8.57 -4.00 19.33
CA GLY A 11 -8.87 -3.08 18.21
C GLY A 11 -9.16 -3.76 16.87
N ASP A 12 -9.02 -5.08 16.74
CA ASP A 12 -8.97 -5.74 15.43
C ASP A 12 -10.32 -5.74 14.70
N ALA A 13 -11.42 -5.97 15.41
CA ALA A 13 -12.76 -6.00 14.81
C ALA A 13 -13.17 -4.63 14.26
N VAL A 14 -12.99 -3.56 15.04
CA VAL A 14 -13.30 -2.19 14.61
C VAL A 14 -12.39 -1.77 13.45
N ALA A 15 -11.10 -2.08 13.51
CA ALA A 15 -10.18 -1.79 12.42
C ALA A 15 -10.53 -2.54 11.11
N ALA A 16 -11.13 -3.73 11.21
CA ALA A 16 -11.66 -4.43 10.05
C ALA A 16 -12.84 -3.64 9.42
N VAL A 17 -13.81 -3.16 10.19
CA VAL A 17 -14.89 -2.32 9.63
C VAL A 17 -14.30 -1.10 8.88
N TYR A 18 -13.31 -0.43 9.47
CA TYR A 18 -12.66 0.72 8.83
C TYR A 18 -11.85 0.40 7.58
N GLY A 19 -11.28 -0.80 7.47
CA GLY A 19 -10.61 -1.20 6.23
C GLY A 19 -11.61 -1.49 5.09
N GLU A 20 -12.87 -1.82 5.39
CA GLU A 20 -13.92 -1.95 4.36
C GLU A 20 -14.34 -0.56 3.88
N ILE A 21 -14.56 0.35 4.83
CA ILE A 21 -14.85 1.77 4.55
C ILE A 21 -13.73 2.37 3.69
N GLU A 22 -12.45 2.13 4.04
CA GLU A 22 -11.30 2.57 3.25
C GLU A 22 -11.37 2.04 1.82
N ALA A 23 -11.62 0.74 1.65
CA ALA A 23 -11.69 0.11 0.34
C ALA A 23 -12.83 0.69 -0.52
N ARG A 24 -14.02 0.92 0.06
CA ARG A 24 -15.16 1.52 -0.64
C ARG A 24 -14.91 2.98 -1.02
N MET A 25 -14.26 3.75 -0.15
CA MET A 25 -13.85 5.12 -0.46
C MET A 25 -12.84 5.14 -1.62
N LEU A 26 -11.84 4.26 -1.59
CA LEU A 26 -10.84 4.14 -2.64
C LEU A 26 -11.47 3.71 -3.97
N ASP A 27 -12.37 2.72 -3.98
CA ASP A 27 -13.12 2.31 -5.17
C ASP A 27 -13.88 3.49 -5.78
N ARG A 28 -14.57 4.28 -4.94
CA ARG A 28 -15.34 5.45 -5.39
C ARG A 28 -14.43 6.51 -6.02
N LEU A 29 -13.29 6.78 -5.39
CA LEU A 29 -12.31 7.76 -5.86
C LEU A 29 -11.57 7.27 -7.12
N ALA A 30 -11.26 5.99 -7.20
CA ALA A 30 -10.68 5.35 -8.38
C ALA A 30 -11.65 5.40 -9.57
N ALA A 31 -12.93 5.08 -9.35
CA ALA A 31 -13.97 5.22 -10.38
C ALA A 31 -14.11 6.67 -10.85
N ALA A 32 -14.03 7.64 -9.93
CA ALA A 32 -14.05 9.06 -10.28
C ALA A 32 -12.85 9.45 -11.16
N LEU A 33 -11.63 8.96 -10.86
CA LEU A 33 -10.45 9.16 -11.71
C LEU A 33 -10.63 8.54 -13.10
N LEU A 34 -11.16 7.32 -13.18
CA LEU A 34 -11.38 6.62 -14.45
C LEU A 34 -12.44 7.30 -15.33
N SER A 35 -13.52 7.78 -14.73
CA SER A 35 -14.61 8.49 -15.44
C SER A 35 -14.24 9.90 -15.89
N GLY A 36 -13.14 10.47 -15.37
CA GLY A 36 -12.73 11.85 -15.57
C GLY A 36 -12.08 12.10 -16.94
N GLY A 37 -12.88 12.13 -18.00
CA GLY A 37 -12.47 12.60 -19.33
C GLY A 37 -12.19 14.11 -19.35
N GLY A 38 -11.07 14.56 -18.78
CA GLY A 38 -10.74 16.00 -18.72
C GLY A 38 -9.49 16.38 -17.94
N LEU A 39 -8.78 15.43 -17.33
CA LEU A 39 -7.58 15.73 -16.53
C LEU A 39 -6.47 16.44 -17.34
N GLY A 40 -6.42 16.27 -18.65
CA GLY A 40 -5.45 16.98 -19.51
C GLY A 40 -5.66 18.51 -19.60
N GLN A 41 -6.77 19.05 -19.10
CA GLN A 41 -7.07 20.50 -19.10
C GLN A 41 -7.46 21.04 -17.72
N ALA A 42 -7.53 20.18 -16.69
CA ALA A 42 -7.93 20.59 -15.36
C ALA A 42 -6.79 21.32 -14.64
N ASP A 43 -7.02 22.58 -14.27
CA ASP A 43 -6.12 23.31 -13.38
C ASP A 43 -6.28 22.83 -11.91
N ILE A 44 -5.38 23.29 -11.04
CA ILE A 44 -5.39 22.94 -9.62
C ILE A 44 -6.71 23.35 -8.94
N VAL A 45 -7.39 24.39 -9.42
CA VAL A 45 -8.66 24.87 -8.86
C VAL A 45 -9.78 23.89 -9.18
N ALA A 46 -9.90 23.44 -10.44
CA ALA A 46 -10.85 22.43 -10.86
C ALA A 46 -10.65 21.10 -10.11
N LEU A 47 -9.40 20.69 -9.90
CA LEU A 47 -9.08 19.48 -9.12
C LEU A 47 -9.49 19.61 -7.65
N ASN A 48 -9.28 20.78 -7.04
CA ASN A 48 -9.72 21.04 -5.68
C ASN A 48 -11.25 21.01 -5.56
N LEU A 49 -11.98 21.67 -6.48
CA LEU A 49 -13.44 21.64 -6.50
C LEU A 49 -13.97 20.21 -6.67
N LEU A 50 -13.34 19.43 -7.55
CA LEU A 50 -13.68 18.03 -7.76
C LEU A 50 -13.45 17.19 -6.49
N ALA A 51 -12.34 17.42 -5.78
CA ALA A 51 -12.10 16.73 -4.50
C ALA A 51 -13.15 17.13 -3.44
N GLN A 52 -13.53 18.41 -3.37
CA GLN A 52 -14.57 18.89 -2.44
C GLN A 52 -15.95 18.33 -2.77
N SER A 53 -16.28 18.15 -4.05
CA SER A 53 -17.57 17.56 -4.45
C SER A 53 -17.73 16.10 -4.02
N ARG A 54 -16.64 15.42 -3.63
CA ARG A 54 -16.68 14.04 -3.12
C ARG A 54 -16.96 13.93 -1.64
N THR A 55 -16.89 15.03 -0.88
CA THR A 55 -17.07 15.01 0.58
C THR A 55 -18.38 14.34 1.00
N ALA A 56 -19.51 14.71 0.36
CA ALA A 56 -20.82 14.16 0.69
C ALA A 56 -20.90 12.64 0.41
N GLU A 57 -20.31 12.19 -0.70
CA GLU A 57 -20.27 10.77 -1.08
C GLU A 57 -19.42 9.95 -0.10
N LEU A 58 -18.25 10.48 0.30
CA LEU A 58 -17.36 9.81 1.27
C LEU A 58 -18.00 9.74 2.66
N MET A 59 -18.67 10.81 3.09
CA MET A 59 -19.44 10.82 4.35
C MET A 59 -20.61 9.84 4.31
N ALA A 60 -21.28 9.67 3.17
CA ALA A 60 -22.35 8.69 3.02
C ALA A 60 -21.84 7.25 3.23
N ILE A 61 -20.65 6.90 2.74
CA ILE A 61 -20.03 5.59 3.00
C ILE A 61 -19.83 5.35 4.50
N LEU A 62 -19.35 6.36 5.24
CA LEU A 62 -19.21 6.25 6.70
C LEU A 62 -20.57 6.04 7.39
N GLU A 63 -21.60 6.77 6.95
CA GLU A 63 -22.94 6.67 7.53
C GLU A 63 -23.57 5.30 7.27
N GLU A 64 -23.39 4.73 6.07
CA GLU A 64 -23.85 3.37 5.75
C GLU A 64 -23.26 2.31 6.67
N HIS A 65 -22.02 2.49 7.11
CA HIS A 65 -21.34 1.56 8.03
C HIS A 65 -21.50 1.92 9.51
N ARG A 66 -22.26 2.96 9.86
CA ARG A 66 -22.42 3.40 11.26
C ARG A 66 -22.89 2.28 12.18
N ALA A 67 -23.89 1.52 11.75
CA ALA A 67 -24.41 0.39 12.54
C ALA A 67 -23.36 -0.71 12.74
N GLU A 68 -22.52 -0.99 11.74
CA GLU A 68 -21.43 -1.97 11.84
C GLU A 68 -20.31 -1.48 12.78
N ILE A 69 -19.96 -0.20 12.72
CA ILE A 69 -19.00 0.42 13.63
C ILE A 69 -19.51 0.32 15.07
N ASP A 70 -20.75 0.76 15.31
CA ASP A 70 -21.36 0.76 16.64
C ASP A 70 -21.44 -0.65 17.21
N ALA A 71 -21.87 -1.64 16.40
CA ALA A 71 -21.92 -3.04 16.80
C ALA A 71 -20.52 -3.61 17.10
N ALA A 72 -19.51 -3.32 16.27
CA ALA A 72 -18.14 -3.78 16.50
C ALA A 72 -17.53 -3.17 17.77
N VAL A 73 -17.76 -1.88 18.01
CA VAL A 73 -17.30 -1.18 19.22
C VAL A 73 -17.97 -1.75 20.47
N LEU A 74 -19.29 -1.96 20.43
CA LEU A 74 -20.05 -2.56 21.53
C LEU A 74 -19.53 -3.96 21.84
N ALA A 75 -19.49 -4.85 20.85
CA ALA A 75 -19.06 -6.24 21.04
C ALA A 75 -17.61 -6.33 21.56
N THR A 76 -16.72 -5.46 21.06
CA THR A 76 -15.35 -5.34 21.59
C THR A 76 -15.38 -4.89 23.06
N ALA A 77 -16.10 -3.81 23.38
CA ALA A 77 -16.14 -3.26 24.73
C ALA A 77 -16.70 -4.27 25.73
N GLU A 78 -17.83 -4.91 25.41
CA GLU A 78 -18.46 -5.95 26.24
C GLU A 78 -17.48 -7.08 26.52
N ARG A 79 -16.94 -7.69 25.46
CA ARG A 79 -16.04 -8.85 25.58
C ARG A 79 -14.84 -8.58 26.50
N TYR A 80 -14.16 -7.45 26.30
CA TYR A 80 -12.91 -7.19 27.00
C TYR A 80 -13.14 -6.57 28.38
N LEU A 81 -14.15 -5.73 28.58
CA LEU A 81 -14.45 -5.22 29.91
C LEU A 81 -15.04 -6.31 30.79
N GLU A 82 -15.93 -7.17 30.28
CA GLU A 82 -16.41 -8.34 31.01
C GLU A 82 -15.25 -9.25 31.43
N ALA A 83 -14.34 -9.57 30.51
CA ALA A 83 -13.18 -10.40 30.82
C ALA A 83 -12.26 -9.76 31.87
N SER A 84 -12.03 -8.44 31.79
CA SER A 84 -11.24 -7.72 32.79
C SER A 84 -11.90 -7.81 34.16
N ASP A 85 -13.19 -7.49 34.21
CA ASP A 85 -13.96 -7.41 35.45
C ASP A 85 -14.13 -8.77 36.12
N ALA A 86 -14.37 -9.82 35.33
CA ALA A 86 -14.47 -11.18 35.83
C ALA A 86 -13.18 -11.64 36.52
N ASP A 87 -12.01 -11.32 35.95
CA ASP A 87 -10.73 -11.61 36.59
C ASP A 87 -10.51 -10.75 37.86
N ASP A 88 -10.90 -9.48 37.85
CA ASP A 88 -10.79 -8.62 39.03
C ASP A 88 -11.71 -9.09 40.18
N VAL A 89 -12.94 -9.51 39.85
CA VAL A 89 -13.90 -10.14 40.79
C VAL A 89 -13.33 -11.44 41.35
N ALA A 90 -12.71 -12.29 40.52
CA ALA A 90 -12.08 -13.52 40.99
C ALA A 90 -10.92 -13.26 41.97
N ARG A 91 -10.19 -12.14 41.79
CA ARG A 91 -9.04 -11.78 42.64
C ARG A 91 -9.43 -11.13 43.97
N CYS A 92 -10.46 -10.29 43.98
CA CYS A 92 -10.75 -9.48 45.17
C CYS A 92 -12.23 -9.40 45.60
N GLY A 93 -13.16 -9.95 44.82
CA GLY A 93 -14.60 -9.92 45.07
C GLY A 93 -15.28 -8.63 44.60
N GLY A 94 -16.45 -8.34 45.19
CA GLY A 94 -17.30 -7.20 44.84
C GLY A 94 -18.29 -7.48 43.70
N ALA A 95 -19.23 -6.56 43.49
CA ALA A 95 -20.24 -6.68 42.44
C ALA A 95 -19.65 -6.38 41.05
N PRO A 96 -20.11 -7.03 39.96
CA PRO A 96 -19.68 -6.69 38.61
C PRO A 96 -19.98 -5.23 38.24
N ALA A 97 -19.02 -4.55 37.64
CA ALA A 97 -19.10 -3.15 37.20
C ALA A 97 -19.12 -3.00 35.67
N TRP A 98 -18.72 -4.05 34.94
CA TRP A 98 -18.55 -3.98 33.48
C TRP A 98 -19.76 -3.46 32.70
N PRO A 99 -21.04 -3.77 33.01
CA PRO A 99 -22.16 -3.29 32.19
C PRO A 99 -22.30 -1.76 32.25
N ARG A 100 -21.94 -1.15 33.37
CA ARG A 100 -21.89 0.32 33.53
C ARG A 100 -20.71 0.88 32.74
N GLN A 101 -19.54 0.25 32.85
CA GLN A 101 -18.32 0.70 32.20
C GLN A 101 -18.42 0.62 30.67
N VAL A 102 -19.03 -0.43 30.11
CA VAL A 102 -19.24 -0.59 28.66
C VAL A 102 -19.89 0.63 28.05
N ARG A 103 -20.95 1.16 28.66
CA ARG A 103 -21.63 2.35 28.12
C ARG A 103 -20.71 3.57 28.05
N ALA A 104 -19.94 3.82 29.11
CA ALA A 104 -18.99 4.93 29.15
C ALA A 104 -17.86 4.76 28.12
N THR A 105 -17.33 3.54 28.01
CA THR A 105 -16.29 3.19 27.04
C THR A 105 -16.76 3.32 25.60
N VAL A 106 -17.94 2.80 25.26
CA VAL A 106 -18.54 2.93 23.92
C VAL A 106 -18.70 4.41 23.55
N GLN A 107 -19.22 5.24 24.47
CA GLN A 107 -19.33 6.69 24.24
C GLN A 107 -17.97 7.38 24.06
N GLY A 108 -16.97 6.98 24.84
CA GLY A 108 -15.58 7.46 24.72
C GLY A 108 -14.98 7.13 23.36
N VAL A 109 -15.09 5.86 22.94
CA VAL A 109 -14.63 5.37 21.64
C VAL A 109 -15.37 6.10 20.51
N ALA A 110 -16.69 6.24 20.59
CA ALA A 110 -17.48 6.93 19.57
C ALA A 110 -17.01 8.38 19.33
N ARG A 111 -16.65 9.13 20.39
CA ARG A 111 -16.09 10.49 20.25
C ARG A 111 -14.74 10.49 19.53
N ILE A 112 -13.89 9.51 19.80
CA ILE A 112 -12.59 9.38 19.12
C ILE A 112 -12.80 9.03 17.64
N LEU A 113 -13.68 8.07 17.37
CA LEU A 113 -14.00 7.62 16.01
C LEU A 113 -14.67 8.72 15.18
N ALA A 114 -15.53 9.56 15.77
CA ALA A 114 -16.12 10.70 15.08
C ALA A 114 -15.05 11.68 14.58
N ARG A 115 -13.99 11.92 15.36
CA ARG A 115 -12.84 12.72 14.92
C ARG A 115 -12.06 12.01 13.81
N ASP A 116 -11.79 10.72 13.97
CA ASP A 116 -11.05 9.93 13.00
C ASP A 116 -11.80 9.83 11.65
N ASN A 117 -13.14 9.80 11.66
CA ASN A 117 -14.00 9.84 10.47
C ASN A 117 -13.79 11.11 9.65
N ILE A 118 -13.76 12.28 10.31
CA ILE A 118 -13.48 13.55 9.64
C ILE A 118 -12.08 13.53 9.03
N GLN A 119 -11.08 13.04 9.78
CA GLN A 119 -9.70 12.93 9.29
C GLN A 119 -9.57 11.94 8.13
N MET A 120 -10.36 10.86 8.13
CA MET A 120 -10.40 9.88 7.05
C MET A 120 -10.91 10.50 5.76
N VAL A 121 -11.99 11.29 5.80
CA VAL A 121 -12.51 12.00 4.61
C VAL A 121 -11.51 13.02 4.09
N GLU A 122 -10.89 13.82 4.96
CA GLU A 122 -9.84 14.76 4.55
C GLU A 122 -8.58 14.06 4.03
N GLY A 123 -8.23 12.90 4.60
CA GLY A 123 -7.18 12.02 4.09
C GLY A 123 -7.47 11.51 2.68
N ALA A 124 -8.70 11.04 2.44
CA ALA A 124 -9.15 10.52 1.16
C ALA A 124 -9.12 11.60 0.07
N LYS A 125 -9.60 12.81 0.39
CA LYS A 125 -9.54 13.98 -0.50
C LYS A 125 -8.10 14.35 -0.86
N ARG A 126 -7.19 14.39 0.13
CA ARG A 126 -5.77 14.66 -0.11
C ARG A 126 -5.11 13.61 -0.99
N ALA A 127 -5.42 12.33 -0.77
CA ALA A 127 -4.91 11.22 -1.58
C ALA A 127 -5.40 11.33 -3.04
N PHE A 128 -6.70 11.59 -3.24
CA PHE A 128 -7.29 11.80 -4.56
C PHE A 128 -6.67 13.00 -5.28
N LEU A 129 -6.55 14.13 -4.59
CA LEU A 129 -5.96 15.36 -5.14
C LEU A 129 -4.49 15.13 -5.53
N GLY A 130 -3.70 14.51 -4.66
CA GLY A 130 -2.29 14.23 -4.93
C GLY A 130 -2.11 13.29 -6.13
N ALA A 131 -2.92 12.24 -6.23
CA ALA A 131 -2.91 11.33 -7.37
C ALA A 131 -3.32 12.05 -8.67
N SER A 132 -4.33 12.93 -8.60
CA SER A 132 -4.80 13.72 -9.74
C SER A 132 -3.73 14.71 -10.23
N ILE A 133 -3.12 15.48 -9.31
CA ILE A 133 -2.07 16.46 -9.64
C ILE A 133 -0.87 15.77 -10.29
N GLU A 134 -0.45 14.62 -9.77
CA GLU A 134 0.64 13.87 -10.39
C GLU A 134 0.29 13.42 -11.81
N ALA A 135 -0.93 12.91 -12.03
CA ALA A 135 -1.38 12.53 -13.36
C ALA A 135 -1.34 13.72 -14.32
N VAL A 136 -1.95 14.85 -13.94
CA VAL A 136 -1.96 16.09 -14.76
C VAL A 136 -0.54 16.57 -15.04
N THR A 137 0.34 16.57 -14.04
CA THR A 137 1.74 17.00 -14.19
C THR A 137 2.47 16.14 -15.23
N ARG A 138 2.28 14.82 -15.19
CA ARG A 138 2.90 13.91 -16.17
C ARG A 138 2.37 14.12 -17.58
N VAL A 139 1.09 14.45 -17.73
CA VAL A 139 0.48 14.77 -19.02
C VAL A 139 1.03 16.08 -19.57
N ASN A 140 1.02 17.14 -18.77
CA ASN A 140 1.50 18.46 -19.17
C ASN A 140 3.00 18.46 -19.52
N ALA A 141 3.79 17.63 -18.84
CA ALA A 141 5.21 17.44 -19.15
C ALA A 141 5.46 16.57 -20.40
N GLY A 142 4.41 16.07 -21.07
CA GLY A 142 4.53 15.15 -22.21
C GLY A 142 5.04 13.75 -21.83
N ALA A 143 5.19 13.45 -20.54
CA ALA A 143 5.76 12.20 -20.02
C ALA A 143 4.77 11.03 -19.98
N SER A 144 3.47 11.28 -20.20
CA SER A 144 2.43 10.26 -20.31
C SER A 144 1.24 10.82 -21.08
N ASP A 145 0.50 9.98 -21.80
CA ASP A 145 -0.84 10.36 -22.24
C ASP A 145 -1.82 10.39 -21.05
N PRO A 146 -2.96 11.09 -21.18
CA PRO A 146 -3.96 11.24 -20.12
C PRO A 146 -4.45 9.91 -19.54
N GLU A 147 -4.75 8.93 -20.39
CA GLU A 147 -5.29 7.66 -19.91
C GLU A 147 -4.25 6.90 -19.07
N ARG A 148 -3.01 6.78 -19.56
CA ARG A 148 -1.94 6.10 -18.81
C ARG A 148 -1.62 6.80 -17.49
N ALA A 149 -1.68 8.13 -17.46
CA ALA A 149 -1.47 8.91 -16.24
C ALA A 149 -2.56 8.64 -15.20
N ILE A 150 -3.83 8.59 -15.63
CA ILE A 150 -4.99 8.23 -14.80
C ILE A 150 -4.83 6.84 -14.20
N HIS A 151 -4.44 5.84 -15.00
CA HIS A 151 -4.29 4.47 -14.51
C HIS A 151 -3.15 4.32 -13.50
N SER A 152 -2.03 5.02 -13.75
CA SER A 152 -0.94 5.11 -12.77
C SER A 152 -1.42 5.76 -11.46
N ALA A 153 -2.24 6.82 -11.55
CA ALA A 153 -2.82 7.50 -10.40
C ALA A 153 -3.79 6.61 -9.61
N VAL A 154 -4.69 5.89 -10.27
CA VAL A 154 -5.59 4.91 -9.63
C VAL A 154 -4.81 3.85 -8.88
N ARG A 155 -3.81 3.24 -9.52
CA ARG A 155 -2.97 2.21 -8.87
C ARG A 155 -2.17 2.76 -7.70
N LYS A 156 -1.66 3.99 -7.82
CA LYS A 156 -0.95 4.68 -6.73
C LYS A 156 -1.88 4.94 -5.55
N LEU A 157 -3.05 5.54 -5.82
CA LEU A 157 -4.09 5.86 -4.85
C LEU A 157 -4.46 4.62 -4.03
N GLU A 158 -4.73 3.50 -4.69
CA GLU A 158 -5.03 2.21 -4.08
C GLU A 158 -3.87 1.66 -3.25
N ARG A 159 -2.67 1.58 -3.85
CA ARG A 159 -1.47 1.05 -3.18
C ARG A 159 -1.17 1.80 -1.89
N GLU A 160 -1.23 3.13 -1.96
CA GLU A 160 -1.00 3.99 -0.81
C GLU A 160 -2.17 3.82 0.16
N GLY A 161 -3.40 4.08 -0.24
CA GLY A 161 -4.57 4.09 0.63
C GLY A 161 -4.73 5.42 1.36
N ILE A 162 -5.60 5.45 2.37
CA ILE A 162 -5.98 6.70 3.07
C ILE A 162 -5.11 6.90 4.31
N GLY A 163 -4.41 8.04 4.34
CA GLY A 163 -3.63 8.49 5.50
C GLY A 163 -4.44 9.45 6.37
N ILE A 164 -4.34 9.33 7.69
CA ILE A 164 -4.89 10.28 8.65
C ILE A 164 -3.78 10.92 9.48
N VAL A 165 -3.90 12.23 9.71
CA VAL A 165 -3.03 12.96 10.62
C VAL A 165 -3.47 12.62 12.03
N THR A 166 -2.59 11.98 12.79
CA THR A 166 -2.94 11.54 14.15
C THR A 166 -2.32 12.42 15.23
N TYR A 167 -1.15 13.02 14.95
CA TYR A 167 -0.51 13.98 15.85
C TYR A 167 0.03 15.16 15.06
N GLN A 168 -0.18 16.34 15.63
CA GLN A 168 0.31 17.61 15.12
C GLN A 168 0.90 18.37 16.31
N ASN A 169 2.05 19.01 16.10
CA ASN A 169 2.60 19.92 17.08
C ASN A 169 1.63 21.10 17.25
N ARG A 170 1.11 21.28 18.46
CA ARG A 170 0.11 22.30 18.75
C ARG A 170 0.62 23.74 18.58
N ALA A 171 1.92 23.96 18.76
CA ALA A 171 2.54 25.27 18.65
C ALA A 171 2.89 25.64 17.20
N THR A 172 3.36 24.66 16.41
CA THR A 172 3.83 24.93 15.04
C THR A 172 2.85 24.52 13.95
N GLY A 173 1.83 23.74 14.28
CA GLY A 173 0.96 23.10 13.29
C GLY A 173 1.68 22.04 12.44
N ALA A 174 2.92 21.66 12.77
CA ALA A 174 3.63 20.64 12.02
C ALA A 174 3.00 19.26 12.27
N VAL A 175 2.67 18.53 11.19
CA VAL A 175 2.26 17.12 11.29
C VAL A 175 3.45 16.31 11.81
N THR A 176 3.30 15.69 12.97
CA THR A 176 4.37 14.89 13.59
C THR A 176 4.18 13.40 13.35
N VAL A 177 2.94 12.95 13.14
CA VAL A 177 2.64 11.55 12.86
C VAL A 177 1.43 11.42 11.93
N GLU A 178 1.64 10.69 10.84
CA GLU A 178 0.60 10.23 9.92
C GLU A 178 0.50 8.70 10.01
N ASN A 179 -0.71 8.17 10.12
CA ASN A 179 -0.97 6.73 10.15
C ASN A 179 -2.01 6.35 9.10
N ARG A 180 -2.03 5.08 8.71
CA ARG A 180 -3.18 4.51 8.03
C ARG A 180 -4.37 4.45 8.99
N ILE A 181 -5.57 4.60 8.46
CA ILE A 181 -6.80 4.64 9.26
C ILE A 181 -6.97 3.38 10.13
N ASP A 182 -6.71 2.19 9.57
CA ASP A 182 -6.80 0.91 10.28
C ASP A 182 -5.82 0.84 11.48
N VAL A 183 -4.63 1.41 11.34
CA VAL A 183 -3.63 1.46 12.40
C VAL A 183 -4.05 2.42 13.51
N ALA A 184 -4.56 3.59 13.16
CA ALA A 184 -4.98 4.59 14.12
C ALA A 184 -6.20 4.14 14.93
N VAL A 185 -7.25 3.64 14.25
CA VAL A 185 -8.48 3.14 14.88
C VAL A 185 -8.16 1.98 15.82
N ARG A 186 -7.39 0.98 15.36
CA ARG A 186 -6.98 -0.16 16.20
C ARG A 186 -6.30 0.33 17.48
N ARG A 187 -5.38 1.29 17.35
CA ARG A 187 -4.63 1.83 18.49
C ARG A 187 -5.55 2.58 19.45
N HIS A 188 -6.42 3.46 18.96
CA HIS A 188 -7.33 4.24 19.80
C HIS A 188 -8.29 3.36 20.58
N VAL A 189 -8.95 2.40 19.90
CA VAL A 189 -9.88 1.46 20.54
C VAL A 189 -9.15 0.64 21.60
N ARG A 190 -8.01 0.01 21.25
CA ARG A 190 -7.21 -0.77 22.18
C ARG A 190 -6.82 0.01 23.43
N THR A 191 -6.28 1.21 23.25
CA THR A 191 -5.84 2.06 24.37
C THR A 191 -7.02 2.44 25.25
N GLN A 192 -8.16 2.80 24.67
CA GLN A 192 -9.37 3.15 25.44
C GLN A 192 -9.89 1.97 26.26
N ILE A 193 -10.01 0.77 25.65
CA ILE A 193 -10.43 -0.46 26.34
C ILE A 193 -9.49 -0.79 27.50
N ALA A 194 -8.18 -0.78 27.26
CA ALA A 194 -7.19 -1.10 28.29
C ALA A 194 -7.28 -0.12 29.48
N GLN A 195 -7.34 1.19 29.18
CA GLN A 195 -7.43 2.23 30.22
C GLN A 195 -8.74 2.18 31.01
N ASP A 196 -9.86 1.88 30.35
CA ASP A 196 -11.14 1.70 31.03
C ASP A 196 -11.17 0.45 31.91
N GLY A 197 -10.57 -0.65 31.45
CA GLY A 197 -10.39 -1.85 32.28
C GLY A 197 -9.57 -1.58 33.53
N MET A 198 -8.48 -0.80 33.40
CA MET A 198 -7.65 -0.40 34.55
C MET A 198 -8.38 0.56 35.51
N ARG A 199 -9.14 1.54 35.00
CA ARG A 199 -9.98 2.42 35.84
C ARG A 199 -11.03 1.63 36.62
N MET A 200 -11.67 0.68 35.96
CA MET A 200 -12.66 -0.20 36.59
C MET A 200 -12.02 -1.09 37.68
N ALA A 201 -10.81 -1.61 37.44
CA ALA A 201 -10.05 -2.34 38.45
C ALA A 201 -9.72 -1.44 39.66
N GLU A 202 -9.28 -0.21 39.42
CA GLU A 202 -8.96 0.75 40.49
C GLU A 202 -10.20 1.13 41.32
N GLU A 203 -11.35 1.39 40.68
CA GLU A 203 -12.63 1.66 41.36
C GLU A 203 -13.03 0.48 42.25
N ARG A 204 -13.00 -0.75 41.72
CA ARG A 204 -13.29 -1.96 42.48
C ARG A 204 -12.39 -2.09 43.70
N MET A 205 -11.09 -1.93 43.50
CA MET A 205 -10.09 -2.03 44.56
C MET A 205 -10.35 -1.03 45.70
N ARG A 206 -10.76 0.19 45.37
CA ARG A 206 -11.19 1.19 46.35
C ARG A 206 -12.43 0.75 47.13
N GLU A 207 -13.44 0.18 46.44
CA GLU A 207 -14.68 -0.32 47.07
C GLU A 207 -14.43 -1.50 48.02
N VAL A 208 -13.57 -2.45 47.63
CA VAL A 208 -13.29 -3.66 48.42
C VAL A 208 -12.13 -3.51 49.41
N GLY A 209 -11.47 -2.35 49.44
CA GLY A 209 -10.34 -2.06 50.33
C GLY A 209 -9.04 -2.80 49.99
N VAL A 210 -8.82 -3.18 48.72
CA VAL A 210 -7.55 -3.78 48.27
C VAL A 210 -6.63 -2.67 47.76
N GLN A 211 -5.39 -2.65 48.23
CA GLN A 211 -4.44 -1.56 47.97
C GLN A 211 -3.23 -1.97 47.13
N LEU A 212 -3.04 -3.27 46.90
CA LEU A 212 -1.93 -3.78 46.10
C LEU A 212 -2.40 -4.18 44.70
N VAL A 213 -1.60 -3.86 43.68
CA VAL A 213 -1.81 -4.29 42.30
C VAL A 213 -0.71 -5.24 41.86
N GLU A 214 -1.02 -6.13 40.92
CA GLU A 214 -0.05 -6.89 40.13
C GLU A 214 -0.08 -6.39 38.69
N VAL A 215 1.09 -6.10 38.12
CA VAL A 215 1.23 -5.68 36.71
C VAL A 215 1.45 -6.91 35.82
N SER A 216 0.72 -6.98 34.71
CA SER A 216 0.88 -8.02 33.68
C SER A 216 2.32 -8.11 33.15
N SER A 217 2.67 -9.26 32.57
CA SER A 217 3.94 -9.42 31.86
C SER A 217 3.78 -10.13 30.52
N HIS A 218 4.63 -9.78 29.56
CA HIS A 218 4.78 -10.42 28.27
C HIS A 218 6.26 -10.38 27.80
N PRO A 219 6.72 -11.38 27.04
CA PRO A 219 8.14 -11.58 26.74
C PRO A 219 8.76 -10.55 25.79
N ASP A 220 7.95 -9.90 24.96
CA ASP A 220 8.37 -8.93 23.94
C ASP A 220 8.18 -7.46 24.40
N SER A 221 8.15 -7.22 25.71
CA SER A 221 8.07 -5.87 26.29
C SER A 221 9.25 -4.99 25.89
N ARG A 222 8.95 -3.73 25.53
CA ARG A 222 9.94 -2.69 25.28
C ARG A 222 10.84 -2.46 26.51
N PRO A 223 12.14 -2.13 26.33
CA PRO A 223 13.12 -2.11 27.42
C PRO A 223 12.69 -1.32 28.66
N GLU A 224 12.12 -0.13 28.46
CA GLU A 224 11.67 0.78 29.50
C GLU A 224 10.50 0.23 30.34
N HIS A 225 9.69 -0.67 29.76
CA HIS A 225 8.56 -1.30 30.46
C HIS A 225 8.95 -2.57 31.24
N ARG A 226 10.13 -3.12 30.97
CA ARG A 226 10.58 -4.38 31.61
C ARG A 226 10.67 -4.27 33.13
N ALA A 227 10.94 -3.06 33.63
CA ALA A 227 11.03 -2.79 35.06
C ALA A 227 9.70 -2.97 35.81
N TRP A 228 8.55 -2.94 35.11
CA TRP A 228 7.21 -3.02 35.71
C TRP A 228 6.64 -4.43 35.75
N GLN A 229 7.07 -5.27 34.81
CA GLN A 229 6.45 -6.55 34.52
C GLN A 229 6.41 -7.48 35.74
N GLY A 230 5.28 -8.15 35.96
CA GLY A 230 5.11 -9.23 36.94
C GLY A 230 5.39 -8.82 38.39
N ARG A 231 5.42 -7.52 38.67
CA ARG A 231 5.69 -6.95 39.99
C ARG A 231 4.41 -6.46 40.62
N CYS A 232 4.44 -6.44 41.94
CA CYS A 232 3.36 -5.90 42.74
C CYS A 232 3.72 -4.52 43.28
N TYR A 233 2.74 -3.63 43.32
CA TYR A 233 2.89 -2.24 43.74
C TYR A 233 1.75 -1.85 44.67
N SER A 234 1.95 -0.79 45.44
CA SER A 234 0.93 -0.20 46.31
C SER A 234 0.32 1.05 45.66
N LEU A 235 -1.00 1.16 45.73
CA LEU A 235 -1.75 2.34 45.27
C LEU A 235 -1.77 3.48 46.30
N VAL A 236 -1.24 3.26 47.51
CA VAL A 236 -1.30 4.19 48.65
C VAL A 236 0.09 4.64 49.12
N GLY A 237 1.05 4.74 48.20
CA GLY A 237 2.45 5.03 48.52
C GLY A 237 3.26 3.77 48.77
N ASP A 238 4.55 3.95 49.08
CA ASP A 238 5.47 2.87 49.43
C ASP A 238 5.10 2.28 50.80
N ILE A 239 4.84 0.98 50.86
CA ILE A 239 4.44 0.28 52.08
C ILE A 239 5.22 -1.02 52.26
N GLU A 240 5.29 -1.49 53.51
CA GLU A 240 5.87 -2.78 53.85
C GLU A 240 4.84 -3.61 54.61
N ILE A 241 4.63 -4.86 54.18
CA ILE A 241 3.72 -5.82 54.81
C ILE A 241 4.53 -7.09 55.06
N ASP A 242 4.65 -7.51 56.32
CA ASP A 242 5.38 -8.71 56.74
C ASP A 242 6.79 -8.82 56.12
N GLY A 243 7.54 -7.72 56.15
CA GLY A 243 8.90 -7.64 55.59
C GLY A 243 8.97 -7.57 54.05
N THR A 244 7.83 -7.58 53.37
CA THR A 244 7.74 -7.42 51.91
C THR A 244 7.41 -5.97 51.55
N ARG A 245 8.34 -5.29 50.89
CA ARG A 245 8.15 -3.92 50.40
C ARG A 245 7.39 -3.88 49.08
N TYR A 246 6.39 -3.02 49.00
CA TYR A 246 5.61 -2.71 47.81
C TYR A 246 5.81 -1.23 47.42
N PRO A 247 6.60 -0.94 46.37
CA PRO A 247 6.83 0.43 45.93
C PRO A 247 5.54 1.13 45.51
N ASP A 248 5.55 2.46 45.57
CA ASP A 248 4.45 3.28 45.05
C ASP A 248 4.22 3.03 43.56
N PHE A 249 2.98 2.70 43.20
CA PHE A 249 2.58 2.35 41.84
C PHE A 249 2.77 3.51 40.86
N TYR A 250 2.38 4.72 41.25
CA TYR A 250 2.39 5.88 40.35
C TYR A 250 3.82 6.33 40.05
N ALA A 251 4.68 6.41 41.07
CA ALA A 251 6.08 6.77 40.94
C ALA A 251 6.88 5.71 40.16
N ALA A 252 6.62 4.42 40.39
CA ALA A 252 7.36 3.34 39.74
C ALA A 252 7.00 3.16 38.26
N THR A 253 5.75 3.42 37.89
CA THR A 253 5.21 3.08 36.57
C THR A 253 4.88 4.29 35.69
N GLY A 254 4.81 5.49 36.28
CA GLY A 254 4.37 6.70 35.58
C GLY A 254 2.92 6.62 35.11
N TYR A 255 2.08 5.77 35.71
CA TYR A 255 0.68 5.60 35.35
C TYR A 255 -0.03 6.96 35.28
N GLY A 256 -0.79 7.18 34.21
CA GLY A 256 -1.43 8.47 33.90
C GLY A 256 -0.63 9.39 32.97
N SER A 257 0.64 9.08 32.69
CA SER A 257 1.44 9.77 31.66
C SER A 257 1.37 9.05 30.29
N VAL A 258 1.75 9.75 29.22
CA VAL A 258 1.78 9.19 27.86
C VAL A 258 2.79 8.03 27.74
N ASP A 259 3.92 8.12 28.44
CA ASP A 259 5.00 7.14 28.36
C ASP A 259 4.95 6.07 29.46
N GLY A 260 4.08 6.25 30.46
CA GLY A 260 3.91 5.32 31.57
C GLY A 260 3.04 4.10 31.27
N LEU A 261 2.79 3.30 32.30
CA LEU A 261 1.92 2.13 32.23
C LEU A 261 0.52 2.50 31.71
N GLY A 262 0.00 1.72 30.76
CA GLY A 262 -1.27 2.02 30.10
C GLY A 262 -1.21 3.19 29.11
N GLY A 263 -0.03 3.74 28.85
CA GLY A 263 0.23 4.83 27.92
C GLY A 263 0.29 4.39 26.45
N ALA A 264 0.94 5.21 25.63
CA ALA A 264 1.00 5.06 24.18
C ALA A 264 1.59 3.70 23.77
N ASN A 265 0.81 2.91 23.02
CA ASN A 265 1.18 1.58 22.53
C ASN A 265 1.57 0.55 23.61
N CYS A 266 1.26 0.82 24.89
CA CYS A 266 1.44 -0.13 25.97
C CYS A 266 0.47 -1.31 25.82
N ARG A 267 0.94 -2.54 26.10
CA ARG A 267 0.10 -3.75 26.18
C ARG A 267 -0.03 -4.28 27.60
N HIS A 268 0.46 -3.53 28.58
CA HIS A 268 0.34 -3.88 29.98
C HIS A 268 -0.97 -3.35 30.57
N SER A 269 -1.55 -4.16 31.43
CA SER A 269 -2.57 -3.78 32.42
C SER A 269 -2.09 -4.15 33.83
N PHE A 270 -2.93 -3.86 34.82
CA PHE A 270 -2.77 -4.34 36.18
C PHE A 270 -4.12 -4.81 36.74
N GLY A 271 -4.07 -5.59 37.81
CA GLY A 271 -5.25 -6.06 38.55
C GLY A 271 -5.01 -6.16 40.04
N PRO A 272 -6.06 -6.44 40.84
CA PRO A 272 -5.96 -6.56 42.29
C PRO A 272 -4.98 -7.66 42.72
N TYR A 273 -4.18 -7.39 43.74
CA TYR A 273 -3.29 -8.34 44.38
C TYR A 273 -3.51 -8.31 45.90
N ARG A 274 -3.36 -9.45 46.57
CA ARG A 274 -3.37 -9.52 48.04
C ARG A 274 -2.03 -10.05 48.50
N HIS A 275 -1.49 -9.46 49.57
CA HIS A 275 -0.23 -9.91 50.16
C HIS A 275 -0.26 -11.42 50.43
N GLY A 276 0.82 -12.11 50.05
CA GLY A 276 0.95 -13.57 50.20
C GLY A 276 0.20 -14.42 49.16
N MET A 277 -0.61 -13.82 48.27
CA MET A 277 -1.23 -14.59 47.18
C MET A 277 -0.21 -14.96 46.09
N PRO A 278 -0.41 -16.11 45.41
CA PRO A 278 0.36 -16.44 44.22
C PRO A 278 0.25 -15.33 43.18
N ARG A 279 1.38 -15.02 42.54
CA ARG A 279 1.41 -14.12 41.39
C ARG A 279 0.86 -14.83 40.16
N ALA A 280 0.11 -14.10 39.33
CA ALA A 280 -0.31 -14.57 38.02
C ALA A 280 0.77 -14.35 36.95
N TYR A 281 1.70 -13.42 37.17
CA TYR A 281 2.71 -13.01 36.20
C TYR A 281 4.12 -13.10 36.77
N GLU A 282 5.03 -13.62 35.94
CA GLU A 282 6.47 -13.63 36.25
C GLU A 282 7.13 -12.31 35.81
N PRO A 283 8.07 -11.74 36.58
CA PRO A 283 8.73 -10.48 36.24
C PRO A 283 9.56 -10.50 34.95
N ASP A 284 10.13 -11.67 34.62
CA ASP A 284 10.96 -11.86 33.43
C ASP A 284 10.40 -13.02 32.59
N PRO A 285 9.22 -12.80 31.95
CA PRO A 285 8.56 -13.85 31.18
C PRO A 285 9.44 -14.23 29.98
N LYS A 286 9.74 -15.52 29.86
CA LYS A 286 10.50 -16.04 28.71
C LYS A 286 9.54 -16.41 27.57
N PRO A 287 9.90 -16.13 26.30
CA PRO A 287 9.14 -16.65 25.18
C PRO A 287 9.00 -18.17 25.25
N ALA A 288 7.80 -18.68 24.97
CA ALA A 288 7.51 -20.12 24.99
C ALA A 288 8.39 -20.93 24.03
N CYS A 289 8.93 -20.30 22.99
CA CYS A 289 9.84 -20.91 22.01
C CYS A 289 11.29 -21.03 22.48
N GLY A 290 11.63 -20.57 23.70
CA GLY A 290 12.98 -20.62 24.26
C GLY A 290 14.00 -19.68 23.62
N LEU A 291 13.56 -18.74 22.78
CA LEU A 291 14.39 -17.67 22.24
C LEU A 291 14.48 -16.49 23.22
N LEU A 292 15.42 -15.56 22.99
CA LEU A 292 15.46 -14.30 23.72
C LEU A 292 14.27 -13.42 23.32
N GLY A 293 13.71 -12.67 24.27
CA GLY A 293 12.56 -11.78 24.02
C GLY A 293 12.83 -10.73 22.94
N GLU A 294 14.06 -10.21 22.88
CA GLU A 294 14.48 -9.27 21.82
C GLU A 294 14.53 -9.90 20.42
N GLU A 295 14.89 -11.19 20.32
CA GLU A 295 14.87 -11.91 19.05
C GLU A 295 13.43 -12.13 18.57
N VAL A 296 12.53 -12.53 19.49
CA VAL A 296 11.11 -12.71 19.18
C VAL A 296 10.49 -11.38 18.76
N TYR A 297 10.75 -10.31 19.49
CA TYR A 297 10.28 -8.96 19.14
C TYR A 297 10.75 -8.55 17.74
N ALA A 298 12.03 -8.77 17.40
CA ALA A 298 12.55 -8.46 16.08
C ALA A 298 11.87 -9.29 14.97
N LEU A 299 11.57 -10.57 15.24
CA LEU A 299 10.84 -11.44 14.34
C LEU A 299 9.39 -10.97 14.13
N GLU A 300 8.71 -10.56 15.19
CA GLU A 300 7.36 -9.99 15.11
C GLU A 300 7.32 -8.67 14.33
N GLN A 301 8.32 -7.79 14.49
CA GLN A 301 8.43 -6.58 13.67
C GLN A 301 8.60 -6.92 12.18
N GLY A 302 9.40 -7.95 11.87
CA GLY A 302 9.57 -8.45 10.51
C GLY A 302 8.29 -9.07 9.94
N GLN A 303 7.46 -9.72 10.76
CA GLN A 303 6.13 -10.17 10.37
C GLN A 303 5.21 -8.99 10.09
N ARG A 304 5.11 -8.02 11.00
CA ARG A 304 4.29 -6.80 10.83
C ARG A 304 4.63 -6.04 9.56
N TYR A 305 5.91 -5.97 9.19
CA TYR A 305 6.33 -5.40 7.89
C TYR A 305 5.73 -6.16 6.70
N ARG A 306 5.77 -7.49 6.72
CA ARG A 306 5.22 -8.32 5.64
C ARG A 306 3.70 -8.23 5.59
N GLU A 307 3.01 -8.19 6.74
CA GLU A 307 1.56 -7.98 6.80
C GLU A 307 1.18 -6.66 6.11
N ARG A 308 1.91 -5.56 6.38
CA ARG A 308 1.72 -4.28 5.67
C ARG A 308 1.92 -4.42 4.16
N LYS A 309 2.97 -5.11 3.72
CA LYS A 309 3.23 -5.34 2.29
C LYS A 309 2.20 -6.22 1.60
N ILE A 310 1.56 -7.13 2.32
CA ILE A 310 0.41 -7.90 1.80
C ILE A 310 -0.80 -6.98 1.63
N ARG A 311 -1.11 -6.12 2.62
CA ARG A 311 -2.21 -5.14 2.50
C ARG A 311 -2.02 -4.19 1.32
N GLU A 312 -0.81 -3.63 1.16
CA GLU A 312 -0.45 -2.80 -0.02
C GLU A 312 -0.67 -3.55 -1.34
N ALA A 313 -0.23 -4.82 -1.43
CA ALA A 313 -0.36 -5.62 -2.65
C ALA A 313 -1.81 -6.02 -2.96
N LYS A 314 -2.65 -6.22 -1.94
CA LYS A 314 -4.09 -6.46 -2.09
C LYS A 314 -4.79 -5.25 -2.70
N ARG A 315 -4.56 -4.05 -2.16
CA ARG A 315 -5.12 -2.81 -2.72
C ARG A 315 -4.60 -2.53 -4.12
N GLU A 316 -3.30 -2.71 -4.37
CA GLU A 316 -2.77 -2.55 -5.73
C GLU A 316 -3.40 -3.52 -6.74
N LEU A 317 -3.70 -4.76 -6.33
CA LEU A 317 -4.42 -5.72 -7.17
C LEU A 317 -5.86 -5.27 -7.43
N ARG A 318 -6.55 -4.73 -6.43
CA ARG A 318 -7.89 -4.13 -6.58
C ARG A 318 -7.85 -2.97 -7.59
N GLY A 319 -6.94 -2.01 -7.42
CA GLY A 319 -6.76 -0.90 -8.37
C GLY A 319 -6.43 -1.36 -9.79
N ALA A 320 -5.53 -2.33 -9.95
CA ALA A 320 -5.22 -2.90 -11.26
C ALA A 320 -6.42 -3.63 -11.89
N ARG A 321 -7.29 -4.22 -11.06
CA ARG A 321 -8.53 -4.85 -11.52
C ARG A 321 -9.52 -3.80 -12.04
N LEU A 322 -9.73 -2.70 -11.31
CA LEU A 322 -10.59 -1.59 -11.73
C LEU A 322 -10.16 -1.04 -13.09
N VAL A 323 -8.85 -0.77 -13.25
CA VAL A 323 -8.28 -0.31 -14.54
C VAL A 323 -8.53 -1.31 -15.67
N TYR A 324 -8.36 -2.61 -15.40
CA TYR A 324 -8.60 -3.63 -16.42
C TYR A 324 -10.09 -3.75 -16.79
N ASP A 325 -10.99 -3.69 -15.81
CA ASP A 325 -12.43 -3.84 -16.06
C ASP A 325 -12.96 -2.72 -16.96
N GLU A 326 -12.39 -1.51 -16.83
CA GLU A 326 -12.65 -0.34 -17.69
C GLU A 326 -12.05 -0.51 -19.09
N ARG A 327 -10.73 -0.78 -19.20
CA ARG A 327 -10.02 -0.76 -20.50
C ARG A 327 -10.15 -2.03 -21.33
N ARG A 328 -10.11 -3.17 -20.65
CA ARG A 328 -10.08 -4.52 -21.24
C ARG A 328 -9.01 -4.75 -22.31
N ASP A 329 -7.84 -4.12 -22.17
CA ASP A 329 -6.72 -4.25 -23.12
C ASP A 329 -5.54 -5.07 -22.56
N GLY A 330 -4.54 -5.31 -23.43
CA GLY A 330 -3.39 -6.15 -23.10
C GLY A 330 -2.49 -5.54 -22.01
N ASP A 331 -2.33 -4.22 -22.00
CA ASP A 331 -1.46 -3.54 -21.05
C ASP A 331 -2.07 -3.56 -19.64
N SER A 332 -3.35 -3.20 -19.50
CA SER A 332 -4.08 -3.31 -18.23
C SER A 332 -4.18 -4.76 -17.73
N LEU A 333 -4.30 -5.75 -18.64
CA LEU A 333 -4.28 -7.16 -18.27
C LEU A 333 -2.91 -7.56 -17.70
N ALA A 334 -1.83 -7.13 -18.33
CA ALA A 334 -0.48 -7.40 -17.86
C ALA A 334 -0.23 -6.80 -16.48
N GLU A 335 -0.71 -5.58 -16.24
CA GLU A 335 -0.64 -4.92 -14.94
C GLU A 335 -1.40 -5.68 -13.86
N TYR A 336 -2.64 -6.10 -14.14
CA TYR A 336 -3.43 -6.93 -13.22
C TYR A 336 -2.72 -8.26 -12.91
N LEU A 337 -2.19 -8.94 -13.94
CA LEU A 337 -1.46 -10.21 -13.75
C LEU A 337 -0.17 -9.99 -12.94
N GLY A 338 0.51 -8.87 -13.14
CA GLY A 338 1.67 -8.45 -12.36
C GLY A 338 1.33 -8.21 -10.89
N ALA A 339 0.26 -7.46 -10.62
CA ALA A 339 -0.22 -7.22 -9.26
C ALA A 339 -0.66 -8.52 -8.57
N LYS A 340 -1.31 -9.43 -9.31
CA LYS A 340 -1.71 -10.75 -8.80
C LYS A 340 -0.51 -11.60 -8.43
N ARG A 341 0.53 -11.62 -9.28
CA ARG A 341 1.80 -12.28 -9.00
C ARG A 341 2.47 -11.69 -7.77
N LYS A 342 2.55 -10.36 -7.69
CA LYS A 342 3.11 -9.63 -6.56
C LYS A 342 2.43 -10.02 -5.24
N LEU A 343 1.11 -10.07 -5.18
CA LEU A 343 0.38 -10.50 -3.99
C LEU A 343 0.75 -11.94 -3.58
N ARG A 344 0.74 -12.87 -4.53
CA ARG A 344 1.12 -14.27 -4.30
C ARG A 344 2.54 -14.36 -3.72
N ASP A 345 3.50 -13.68 -4.34
CA ASP A 345 4.91 -13.72 -3.92
C ASP A 345 5.09 -13.09 -2.52
N ARG A 346 4.29 -12.07 -2.17
CA ARG A 346 4.30 -11.49 -0.80
C ARG A 346 3.73 -12.45 0.24
N GLN A 347 2.67 -13.18 -0.10
CA GLN A 347 2.09 -14.20 0.78
C GLN A 347 3.02 -15.40 0.94
N GLU A 348 3.75 -15.78 -0.10
CA GLU A 348 4.79 -16.81 -0.05
C GLU A 348 5.93 -16.40 0.87
N LYS A 349 6.49 -15.20 0.68
CA LYS A 349 7.52 -14.65 1.57
C LYS A 349 7.09 -14.49 3.03
N MET A 350 5.78 -14.37 3.29
CA MET A 350 5.24 -14.42 4.65
C MET A 350 5.31 -15.84 5.23
N ARG A 351 4.85 -16.85 4.47
CA ARG A 351 4.93 -18.25 4.89
C ARG A 351 6.36 -18.66 5.16
N GLU A 352 7.27 -18.42 4.20
CA GLU A 352 8.70 -18.72 4.34
C GLU A 352 9.30 -18.05 5.58
N TYR A 353 8.93 -16.80 5.86
CA TYR A 353 9.45 -16.08 7.02
C TYR A 353 8.94 -16.64 8.34
N ILE A 354 7.65 -16.98 8.41
CA ILE A 354 7.05 -17.62 9.59
C ILE A 354 7.67 -19.02 9.79
N ASP A 355 7.85 -19.79 8.72
CA ASP A 355 8.45 -21.12 8.78
C ASP A 355 9.90 -21.05 9.24
N ALA A 356 10.70 -20.14 8.69
CA ALA A 356 12.08 -19.90 9.11
C ALA A 356 12.17 -19.42 10.57
N ALA A 357 11.26 -18.55 11.02
CA ALA A 357 11.19 -18.13 12.42
C ALA A 357 10.85 -19.32 13.33
N ASN A 358 9.86 -20.12 12.95
CA ASN A 358 9.41 -21.27 13.73
C ASN A 358 10.46 -22.39 13.79
N ALA A 359 11.29 -22.56 12.74
CA ALA A 359 12.42 -23.48 12.75
C ALA A 359 13.52 -23.10 13.76
N ARG A 360 13.56 -21.85 14.23
CA ARG A 360 14.49 -21.40 15.28
C ARG A 360 14.01 -21.73 16.69
N SER A 361 12.78 -22.23 16.86
CA SER A 361 12.27 -22.59 18.18
C SER A 361 13.18 -23.63 18.85
N ARG A 362 13.53 -23.39 20.11
CA ARG A 362 14.32 -24.33 20.93
C ARG A 362 13.46 -25.33 21.66
N VAL A 363 12.13 -25.19 21.58
CA VAL A 363 11.15 -26.03 22.26
C VAL A 363 10.30 -26.76 21.21
N PRO A 364 10.29 -28.11 21.21
CA PRO A 364 9.49 -28.89 20.26
C PRO A 364 8.01 -28.48 20.30
N GLY A 365 7.44 -28.20 19.13
CA GLY A 365 6.03 -27.80 18.99
C GLY A 365 5.72 -26.33 19.29
N ALA A 366 6.60 -25.61 19.99
CA ALA A 366 6.40 -24.18 20.26
C ALA A 366 6.64 -23.35 19.01
N LYS A 367 5.69 -22.45 18.69
CA LYS A 367 5.80 -21.51 17.57
C LYS A 367 6.39 -20.19 18.06
N VAL A 368 7.24 -19.60 17.24
CA VAL A 368 7.77 -18.24 17.43
C VAL A 368 6.78 -17.23 16.85
N LEU A 369 6.25 -17.51 15.65
CA LEU A 369 5.36 -16.63 14.92
C LEU A 369 4.09 -17.36 14.46
N HIS A 370 2.98 -16.62 14.40
CA HIS A 370 1.67 -17.10 13.97
C HIS A 370 1.14 -16.26 12.82
N ARG A 371 0.54 -16.89 11.80
CA ARG A 371 -0.09 -16.13 10.71
C ARG A 371 -1.43 -15.56 11.19
N HIS A 372 -1.66 -14.28 10.93
CA HIS A 372 -2.91 -13.59 11.28
C HIS A 372 -3.61 -13.06 10.02
N PRO A 373 -4.48 -13.85 9.36
CA PRO A 373 -5.19 -13.41 8.16
C PRO A 373 -5.97 -12.11 8.33
N ALA A 374 -6.53 -11.87 9.53
CA ALA A 374 -7.22 -10.62 9.87
C ALA A 374 -6.29 -9.39 9.77
N ARG A 375 -5.01 -9.52 10.12
CA ARG A 375 -4.01 -8.44 9.97
C ARG A 375 -3.58 -8.25 8.51
N GLU A 376 -3.76 -9.24 7.65
CA GLU A 376 -3.47 -9.14 6.22
C GLU A 376 -4.66 -8.58 5.42
N TRP A 377 -5.83 -8.40 6.04
CA TRP A 377 -7.05 -7.96 5.38
C TRP A 377 -7.00 -6.47 5.00
N ALA A 378 -7.63 -6.11 3.87
CA ALA A 378 -7.54 -4.79 3.25
C ALA A 378 -8.83 -4.48 2.44
N GLY A 379 -9.99 -4.74 3.05
CA GLY A 379 -11.28 -4.70 2.38
C GLY A 379 -11.59 -5.96 1.57
N ASP A 380 -12.82 -6.05 1.10
CA ASP A 380 -13.34 -7.16 0.28
C ASP A 380 -12.68 -7.22 -1.10
N MET A 381 -11.74 -8.14 -1.29
CA MET A 381 -11.10 -8.31 -2.61
C MET A 381 -12.16 -8.58 -3.69
N PRO A 382 -12.00 -8.03 -4.91
CA PRO A 382 -12.92 -8.29 -6.02
C PRO A 382 -13.18 -9.79 -6.18
N LYS A 383 -14.45 -10.20 -6.06
CA LYS A 383 -14.84 -11.61 -6.14
C LYS A 383 -14.65 -12.12 -7.57
N GLY A 384 -13.97 -13.27 -7.70
CA GLY A 384 -13.76 -13.95 -8.97
C GLY A 384 -12.54 -13.50 -9.77
N GLY A 385 -11.93 -14.44 -10.50
CA GLY A 385 -10.86 -14.13 -11.45
C GLY A 385 -11.39 -13.41 -12.69
N ILE A 386 -10.48 -12.89 -13.52
CA ILE A 386 -10.87 -12.37 -14.84
C ILE A 386 -11.06 -13.53 -15.80
N ALA A 387 -12.19 -13.55 -16.50
CA ALA A 387 -12.48 -14.49 -17.58
C ALA A 387 -11.65 -14.13 -18.84
N VAL A 388 -10.39 -14.56 -18.87
CA VAL A 388 -9.47 -14.33 -20.00
C VAL A 388 -8.75 -15.62 -20.37
N SER A 389 -8.66 -15.88 -21.67
CA SER A 389 -7.98 -17.05 -22.23
C SER A 389 -6.49 -17.08 -21.88
N ALA A 390 -5.90 -18.28 -21.84
CA ALA A 390 -4.46 -18.44 -21.61
C ALA A 390 -3.62 -17.73 -22.69
N ALA A 391 -4.08 -17.74 -23.95
CA ALA A 391 -3.42 -17.06 -25.05
C ALA A 391 -3.39 -15.53 -24.87
N SER A 392 -4.50 -14.93 -24.43
CA SER A 392 -4.55 -13.48 -24.17
C SER A 392 -3.67 -13.08 -22.98
N LYS A 393 -3.65 -13.89 -21.90
CA LYS A 393 -2.72 -13.68 -20.79
C LYS A 393 -1.26 -13.74 -21.24
N ARG A 394 -0.91 -14.72 -22.08
CA ARG A 394 0.44 -14.87 -22.62
C ARG A 394 0.84 -13.65 -23.46
N ARG A 395 0.01 -13.22 -24.41
CA ARG A 395 0.27 -12.04 -25.25
C ARG A 395 0.45 -10.76 -24.44
N ALA A 396 -0.38 -10.55 -23.41
CA ALA A 396 -0.26 -9.40 -22.52
C ALA A 396 1.11 -9.39 -21.79
N LEU A 397 1.53 -10.55 -21.27
CA LEU A 397 2.83 -10.69 -20.61
C LEU A 397 4.00 -10.50 -21.59
N GLU A 398 3.95 -11.11 -22.78
CA GLU A 398 4.96 -10.95 -23.84
C GLU A 398 5.10 -9.47 -24.24
N ARG A 399 3.97 -8.77 -24.44
CA ARG A 399 3.95 -7.33 -24.76
C ARG A 399 4.61 -6.50 -23.65
N ALA A 400 4.27 -6.75 -22.39
CA ALA A 400 4.84 -6.04 -21.25
C ALA A 400 6.35 -6.31 -21.08
N GLU A 401 6.77 -7.56 -21.31
CA GLU A 401 8.19 -7.94 -21.27
C GLU A 401 8.98 -7.23 -22.38
N LEU A 402 8.45 -7.20 -23.61
CA LEU A 402 9.07 -6.52 -24.73
C LEU A 402 9.22 -5.02 -24.48
N LYS A 403 8.20 -4.38 -23.89
CA LYS A 403 8.25 -2.97 -23.48
C LYS A 403 9.40 -2.71 -22.51
N GLU A 404 9.48 -3.51 -21.45
CA GLU A 404 10.54 -3.40 -20.44
C GLU A 404 11.94 -3.64 -21.04
N LYS A 405 12.09 -4.62 -21.93
CA LYS A 405 13.35 -4.84 -22.68
C LYS A 405 13.76 -3.58 -23.46
N CYS A 406 12.83 -2.94 -24.15
CA CYS A 406 13.12 -1.71 -24.91
C CYS A 406 13.44 -0.52 -24.01
N LEU A 407 12.79 -0.38 -22.85
CA LEU A 407 13.06 0.70 -21.89
C LEU A 407 14.43 0.59 -21.22
N ARG A 408 14.94 -0.63 -21.05
CA ARG A 408 16.31 -0.86 -20.54
C ARG A 408 17.41 -0.53 -21.53
N ALA A 409 17.07 -0.36 -22.82
CA ALA A 409 18.06 -0.02 -23.83
C ALA A 409 18.58 1.40 -23.58
N LYS A 410 19.91 1.57 -23.48
CA LYS A 410 20.54 2.90 -23.30
C LYS A 410 20.09 3.88 -24.38
N TYR A 411 20.13 3.43 -25.64
CA TYR A 411 19.69 4.19 -26.80
C TYR A 411 18.43 3.53 -27.40
N PRO A 412 17.62 4.25 -28.20
CA PRO A 412 16.48 3.72 -28.96
C PRO A 412 16.92 2.78 -30.11
N VAL A 413 17.73 1.79 -29.78
CA VAL A 413 18.30 0.78 -30.68
C VAL A 413 17.87 -0.60 -30.18
N PHE A 414 16.79 -1.10 -30.76
CA PHE A 414 16.11 -2.33 -30.37
C PHE A 414 16.51 -3.51 -31.27
N ASP A 415 17.81 -3.69 -31.46
CA ASP A 415 18.37 -4.88 -32.12
C ASP A 415 19.66 -5.32 -31.42
N ARG A 416 19.90 -6.63 -31.38
CA ARG A 416 21.13 -7.23 -30.83
C ARG A 416 22.12 -7.63 -31.92
N GLY A 417 21.67 -7.76 -33.18
CA GLY A 417 22.50 -8.12 -34.32
C GLY A 417 23.36 -6.98 -34.85
N ARG A 418 23.82 -7.13 -36.10
CA ARG A 418 24.70 -6.17 -36.77
C ARG A 418 24.06 -4.79 -36.90
N LEU A 419 22.76 -4.72 -37.20
CA LEU A 419 22.02 -3.46 -37.30
C LEU A 419 22.08 -2.70 -35.97
N GLY A 420 21.85 -3.40 -34.86
CA GLY A 420 21.91 -2.82 -33.53
C GLY A 420 23.33 -2.44 -33.09
N GLN A 421 24.35 -3.23 -33.44
CA GLN A 421 25.75 -2.90 -33.18
C GLN A 421 26.12 -1.57 -33.83
N VAL A 422 25.86 -1.46 -35.14
CA VAL A 422 26.13 -0.24 -35.91
C VAL A 422 25.28 0.90 -35.36
N GLY A 423 23.97 0.68 -35.17
CA GLY A 423 23.03 1.66 -34.64
C GLY A 423 23.48 2.29 -33.31
N ARG A 424 24.01 1.50 -32.38
CA ARG A 424 24.58 2.02 -31.12
C ARG A 424 25.86 2.81 -31.34
N ALA A 425 26.79 2.29 -32.13
CA ALA A 425 28.10 2.92 -32.38
C ALA A 425 27.97 4.30 -33.03
N THR A 426 26.93 4.50 -33.82
CA THR A 426 26.71 5.71 -34.64
C THR A 426 25.52 6.55 -34.15
N HIS A 427 24.97 6.25 -32.96
CA HIS A 427 23.83 6.98 -32.38
C HIS A 427 24.12 8.47 -32.19
N GLU A 428 25.26 8.81 -31.58
CA GLU A 428 25.63 10.20 -31.28
C GLU A 428 25.86 11.01 -32.57
N ALA A 429 26.53 10.42 -33.56
CA ALA A 429 26.75 11.04 -34.86
C ALA A 429 25.43 11.42 -35.55
N ARG A 430 24.42 10.53 -35.51
CA ARG A 430 23.12 10.78 -36.14
C ARG A 430 22.19 11.69 -35.35
N ARG A 431 22.35 11.79 -34.03
CA ARG A 431 21.50 12.63 -33.15
C ARG A 431 21.58 14.13 -33.50
N SER A 432 22.66 14.56 -34.14
CA SER A 432 22.89 15.94 -34.58
C SER A 432 21.86 16.48 -35.61
N GLY A 433 21.05 15.60 -36.22
CA GLY A 433 20.12 15.96 -37.31
C GLY A 433 18.69 16.35 -36.91
N GLY A 434 18.41 16.66 -35.64
CA GLY A 434 17.07 17.13 -35.21
C GLY A 434 15.96 16.07 -35.23
N HIS A 435 16.30 14.80 -35.39
CA HIS A 435 15.38 13.66 -35.37
C HIS A 435 15.67 12.73 -34.19
N TYR A 436 14.63 12.11 -33.66
CA TYR A 436 14.74 11.00 -32.73
C TYR A 436 14.85 9.67 -33.49
N ASP A 437 16.07 9.17 -33.65
CA ASP A 437 16.34 7.95 -34.41
C ASP A 437 15.95 6.69 -33.64
N VAL A 438 15.10 5.85 -34.24
CA VAL A 438 14.74 4.53 -33.70
C VAL A 438 15.24 3.44 -34.63
N VAL A 439 16.15 2.59 -34.15
CA VAL A 439 16.76 1.51 -34.91
C VAL A 439 16.14 0.17 -34.50
N MET A 440 15.52 -0.54 -35.44
CA MET A 440 14.96 -1.87 -35.22
C MET A 440 14.64 -2.56 -36.55
N HIS A 441 14.39 -3.87 -36.53
CA HIS A 441 13.84 -4.56 -37.68
C HIS A 441 12.35 -4.23 -37.88
N GLY A 442 11.86 -4.38 -39.11
CA GLY A 442 10.54 -3.91 -39.50
C GLY A 442 10.02 -4.54 -40.79
N SER A 443 8.75 -4.29 -41.05
CA SER A 443 8.03 -4.60 -42.28
C SER A 443 6.99 -3.50 -42.52
N PRO A 444 6.30 -3.47 -43.68
CA PRO A 444 5.27 -2.47 -43.94
C PRO A 444 4.20 -2.34 -42.84
N GLN A 445 3.90 -3.42 -42.11
CA GLN A 445 2.80 -3.45 -41.15
C GLN A 445 3.20 -3.75 -39.69
N LEU A 446 4.47 -4.08 -39.42
CA LEU A 446 4.93 -4.49 -38.09
C LEU A 446 6.32 -3.97 -37.79
N ALA A 447 6.58 -3.67 -36.52
CA ALA A 447 7.92 -3.54 -35.99
C ALA A 447 8.39 -4.87 -35.37
N LEU A 448 9.70 -5.09 -35.40
CA LEU A 448 10.35 -6.27 -34.85
C LEU A 448 11.55 -5.88 -33.95
N PRO A 449 11.33 -5.11 -32.85
CA PRO A 449 12.37 -4.90 -31.84
C PRO A 449 12.83 -6.26 -31.30
N TYR A 450 14.14 -6.50 -31.31
CA TYR A 450 14.75 -7.78 -30.91
C TYR A 450 14.17 -9.01 -31.64
N LEU A 451 13.67 -8.82 -32.87
CA LEU A 451 12.99 -9.85 -33.68
C LEU A 451 11.64 -10.32 -33.10
N GLU A 452 11.10 -9.63 -32.10
CA GLU A 452 9.79 -9.89 -31.51
C GLU A 452 8.73 -8.99 -32.16
N ARG A 453 7.64 -9.57 -32.67
CA ARG A 453 6.61 -8.83 -33.43
C ARG A 453 5.81 -7.89 -32.53
N THR A 454 5.61 -6.64 -32.96
CA THR A 454 4.77 -5.68 -32.26
C THR A 454 4.08 -4.67 -33.18
N ASP A 455 3.07 -3.99 -32.63
CA ASP A 455 2.33 -2.88 -33.23
C ASP A 455 2.96 -1.50 -32.93
N ALA A 456 2.46 -0.48 -33.64
CA ALA A 456 2.89 0.91 -33.49
C ALA A 456 2.59 1.47 -32.10
N ARG A 457 1.49 1.03 -31.48
CA ARG A 457 1.08 1.48 -30.15
C ARG A 457 2.10 1.10 -29.07
N LEU A 458 2.64 -0.11 -29.09
CA LEU A 458 3.71 -0.50 -28.14
C LEU A 458 4.96 0.35 -28.33
N ILE A 459 5.37 0.60 -29.58
CA ILE A 459 6.55 1.43 -29.85
C ILE A 459 6.32 2.86 -29.38
N ALA A 460 5.16 3.46 -29.67
CA ALA A 460 4.79 4.78 -29.15
C ALA A 460 4.84 4.80 -27.60
N ASP A 461 4.32 3.75 -26.97
CA ASP A 461 4.34 3.60 -25.52
C ASP A 461 5.76 3.51 -24.94
N VAL A 462 6.66 2.78 -25.60
CA VAL A 462 8.08 2.71 -25.25
C VAL A 462 8.69 4.09 -25.35
N LEU A 463 8.56 4.77 -26.50
CA LEU A 463 9.20 6.07 -26.75
C LEU A 463 8.76 7.13 -25.73
N ARG A 464 7.45 7.27 -25.47
CA ARG A 464 6.92 8.18 -24.45
C ARG A 464 7.40 7.90 -23.03
N SER A 465 7.74 6.64 -22.74
CA SER A 465 8.19 6.23 -21.41
C SER A 465 9.71 6.38 -21.25
N ARG A 466 10.44 6.72 -22.32
CA ARG A 466 11.85 7.04 -22.24
C ARG A 466 12.02 8.50 -21.80
N ASN A 467 13.06 8.74 -21.00
CA ASN A 467 13.38 10.08 -20.51
C ASN A 467 14.13 10.95 -21.53
N ASP A 468 14.54 10.38 -22.67
CA ASP A 468 15.34 11.03 -23.70
C ASP A 468 14.55 11.41 -24.95
N TYR A 469 13.23 11.18 -24.96
CA TYR A 469 12.30 11.55 -26.02
C TYR A 469 11.33 12.62 -25.51
N HIS A 470 11.20 13.72 -26.25
CA HIS A 470 10.47 14.91 -25.85
C HIS A 470 9.45 15.37 -26.92
N GLY A 471 9.10 14.48 -27.86
CA GLY A 471 8.13 14.77 -28.93
C GLY A 471 8.76 15.25 -30.24
N GLU A 472 10.07 15.06 -30.41
CA GLU A 472 10.77 15.38 -31.65
C GLU A 472 10.29 14.48 -32.82
N PRO A 473 10.43 14.92 -34.09
CA PRO A 473 10.17 14.05 -35.23
C PRO A 473 10.97 12.75 -35.14
N VAL A 474 10.30 11.61 -35.32
CA VAL A 474 10.92 10.29 -35.20
C VAL A 474 11.41 9.82 -36.56
N ARG A 475 12.65 9.32 -36.63
CA ARG A 475 13.17 8.68 -37.83
C ARG A 475 13.37 7.20 -37.61
N LEU A 476 12.61 6.37 -38.33
CA LEU A 476 12.72 4.92 -38.27
C LEU A 476 13.85 4.44 -39.18
N LEU A 477 14.90 3.89 -38.58
CA LEU A 477 15.92 3.13 -39.29
C LEU A 477 15.51 1.65 -39.28
N SER A 478 14.43 1.37 -40.03
CA SER A 478 13.72 0.08 -39.99
C SER A 478 13.11 -0.30 -41.34
N CYS A 479 13.55 -1.42 -41.91
CA CYS A 479 13.22 -1.83 -43.27
C CYS A 479 11.72 -1.75 -43.60
N CYS A 480 11.40 -1.13 -44.74
CA CYS A 480 10.07 -1.07 -45.35
C CYS A 480 8.95 -0.50 -44.47
N THR A 481 9.24 0.09 -43.31
CA THR A 481 8.21 0.57 -42.37
C THR A 481 7.44 1.79 -42.90
N GLY A 482 7.99 2.50 -43.89
CA GLY A 482 7.36 3.59 -44.63
C GLY A 482 6.72 3.15 -45.95
N ARG A 483 6.61 1.85 -46.23
CA ARG A 483 5.91 1.38 -47.43
C ARG A 483 4.40 1.32 -47.17
N ALA A 484 3.69 2.35 -47.60
CA ALA A 484 2.23 2.41 -47.55
C ALA A 484 1.56 1.44 -48.53
N ASP A 485 0.37 0.97 -48.15
CA ASP A 485 -0.56 0.32 -49.08
C ASP A 485 -1.37 1.36 -49.89
N GLU A 486 -2.34 0.87 -50.66
CA GLU A 486 -3.20 1.70 -51.52
C GLU A 486 -4.05 2.73 -50.76
N HIS A 487 -4.22 2.57 -49.45
CA HIS A 487 -4.94 3.50 -48.58
C HIS A 487 -4.01 4.45 -47.82
N GLY A 488 -2.70 4.40 -48.08
CA GLY A 488 -1.73 5.20 -47.35
C GLY A 488 -1.36 4.61 -45.97
N GLU A 489 -1.76 3.37 -45.67
CA GLU A 489 -1.51 2.74 -44.38
C GLU A 489 -0.16 2.01 -44.35
N CYS A 490 0.63 2.32 -43.33
CA CYS A 490 1.84 1.57 -42.99
C CYS A 490 2.11 1.64 -41.49
N PHE A 491 3.17 0.96 -41.05
CA PHE A 491 3.64 1.03 -39.67
C PHE A 491 4.00 2.47 -39.27
N ALA A 492 4.74 3.19 -40.12
CA ALA A 492 5.20 4.55 -39.83
C ALA A 492 4.05 5.54 -39.68
N GLN A 493 3.03 5.46 -40.54
CA GLN A 493 1.85 6.30 -40.44
C GLN A 493 1.06 6.02 -39.15
N ARG A 494 0.84 4.75 -38.79
CA ARG A 494 0.19 4.40 -37.53
C ARG A 494 1.00 4.85 -36.32
N LEU A 495 2.34 4.79 -36.40
CA LEU A 495 3.20 5.32 -35.34
C LEU A 495 3.10 6.84 -35.23
N ALA A 496 3.01 7.57 -36.35
CA ALA A 496 2.81 9.02 -36.36
C ALA A 496 1.47 9.38 -35.69
N ASP A 497 0.40 8.69 -36.08
CA ASP A 497 -0.94 8.86 -35.51
C ASP A 497 -0.94 8.56 -33.99
N GLU A 498 -0.23 7.51 -33.58
CA GLU A 498 -0.11 7.13 -32.16
C GLU A 498 0.72 8.14 -31.37
N LEU A 499 1.83 8.67 -31.90
CA LEU A 499 2.73 9.60 -31.22
C LEU A 499 2.21 11.03 -31.20
N GLY A 500 1.46 11.45 -32.22
CA GLY A 500 1.14 12.85 -32.49
C GLY A 500 2.34 13.65 -32.99
N ALA A 501 3.35 12.98 -33.55
CA ALA A 501 4.58 13.56 -34.07
C ALA A 501 4.88 13.00 -35.47
N THR A 502 5.57 13.77 -36.30
CA THR A 502 6.00 13.34 -37.63
C THR A 502 6.92 12.12 -37.53
N VAL A 503 6.69 11.11 -38.38
CA VAL A 503 7.53 9.92 -38.48
C VAL A 503 8.08 9.81 -39.90
N THR A 504 9.40 9.70 -40.04
CA THR A 504 10.07 9.48 -41.32
C THR A 504 10.62 8.07 -41.39
N ALA A 505 10.29 7.30 -42.42
CA ALA A 505 10.62 5.88 -42.52
C ALA A 505 10.93 5.44 -43.97
N PRO A 506 11.74 4.39 -44.18
CA PRO A 506 12.12 3.94 -45.52
C PRO A 506 10.98 3.19 -46.23
N ASP A 507 10.78 3.46 -47.52
CA ASP A 507 9.87 2.72 -48.42
C ASP A 507 10.44 1.35 -48.88
N GLY A 508 11.71 1.07 -48.55
CA GLY A 508 12.45 -0.11 -48.97
C GLY A 508 13.35 -0.70 -47.87
N MET A 509 14.18 -1.68 -48.25
CA MET A 509 15.15 -2.28 -47.32
C MET A 509 16.23 -1.25 -46.98
N LEU A 510 16.49 -1.05 -45.69
CA LEU A 510 17.46 -0.06 -45.21
C LEU A 510 18.77 -0.75 -44.82
N TRP A 511 19.89 -0.18 -45.28
CA TRP A 511 21.25 -0.61 -44.96
C TRP A 511 21.97 0.51 -44.20
N LEU A 512 22.29 0.27 -42.93
CA LEU A 512 23.02 1.21 -42.07
C LEU A 512 24.52 0.89 -42.08
N TYR A 513 25.37 1.91 -42.21
CA TYR A 513 26.82 1.79 -42.30
C TYR A 513 27.55 2.28 -41.05
N ASP A 514 28.82 1.89 -40.93
CA ASP A 514 29.66 2.14 -39.75
C ASP A 514 29.99 3.63 -39.54
N ASP A 515 29.80 4.47 -40.55
CA ASP A 515 29.91 5.95 -40.48
C ASP A 515 28.58 6.64 -40.11
N GLY A 516 27.51 5.86 -39.94
CA GLY A 516 26.17 6.35 -39.62
C GLY A 516 25.32 6.73 -40.84
N SER A 517 25.88 6.67 -42.06
CA SER A 517 25.12 6.83 -43.30
C SER A 517 24.21 5.62 -43.56
N PHE A 518 23.26 5.75 -44.48
CA PHE A 518 22.39 4.64 -44.88
C PHE A 518 21.97 4.71 -46.35
N THR A 519 21.66 3.55 -46.94
CA THR A 519 21.00 3.45 -48.27
C THR A 519 19.69 2.68 -48.17
N ILE A 520 18.76 2.97 -49.09
CA ILE A 520 17.45 2.33 -49.14
C ILE A 520 17.33 1.62 -50.49
N GLY A 521 17.21 0.30 -50.49
CA GLY A 521 17.18 -0.46 -51.73
C GLY A 521 17.40 -1.95 -51.54
N LYS A 522 17.11 -2.73 -52.58
CA LYS A 522 17.24 -4.20 -52.53
C LYS A 522 18.69 -4.67 -52.28
N LYS A 523 19.69 -3.88 -52.70
CA LYS A 523 21.12 -4.22 -52.60
C LYS A 523 21.84 -3.21 -51.73
N LYS A 524 22.73 -3.70 -50.85
CA LYS A 524 23.61 -2.86 -50.03
C LYS A 524 24.47 -1.97 -50.94
N GLY A 525 24.47 -0.67 -50.67
CA GLY A 525 25.27 0.32 -51.39
C GLY A 525 24.57 0.97 -52.59
N VAL A 526 23.37 0.49 -52.94
CA VAL A 526 22.60 1.01 -54.08
C VAL A 526 21.32 1.64 -53.57
N ASN A 527 21.25 2.97 -53.58
CA ASN A 527 20.07 3.70 -53.16
C ASN A 527 19.05 3.78 -54.31
N THR A 528 17.90 3.12 -54.12
CA THR A 528 16.79 3.04 -55.09
C THR A 528 15.44 3.36 -54.46
N GLY A 529 15.40 3.57 -53.15
CA GLY A 529 14.21 4.00 -52.41
C GLY A 529 14.44 5.34 -51.72
N SER A 530 13.49 5.70 -50.87
CA SER A 530 13.45 7.01 -50.21
C SER A 530 13.00 6.91 -48.76
N MET A 531 13.37 7.91 -47.97
CA MET A 531 12.76 8.17 -46.68
C MET A 531 11.46 8.93 -46.93
N VAL A 532 10.33 8.34 -46.53
CA VAL A 532 9.00 8.93 -46.68
C VAL A 532 8.57 9.51 -45.34
N GLN A 533 8.04 10.73 -45.37
CA GLN A 533 7.53 11.43 -44.20
C GLN A 533 6.04 11.15 -44.03
N PHE A 534 5.62 10.90 -42.78
CA PHE A 534 4.25 10.67 -42.38
C PHE A 534 3.89 11.64 -41.25
N ASP A 535 2.93 12.50 -41.50
CA ASP A 535 2.41 13.42 -40.50
C ASP A 535 1.19 12.81 -39.78
N PRO A 536 1.00 13.09 -38.49
CA PRO A 536 -0.11 12.55 -37.73
C PRO A 536 -1.45 12.97 -38.33
N ARG A 537 -2.29 11.99 -38.66
CA ARG A 537 -3.65 12.23 -39.15
C ARG A 537 -4.54 12.60 -37.96
N ARG A 538 -5.32 13.69 -38.07
CA ARG A 538 -6.27 14.08 -37.02
C ARG A 538 -7.19 12.90 -36.71
N LYS A 539 -7.24 12.46 -35.44
CA LYS A 539 -8.30 11.56 -34.97
C LYS A 539 -9.64 12.25 -35.24
N ARG A 540 -10.48 11.64 -36.09
CA ARG A 540 -11.89 12.04 -36.24
C ARG A 540 -12.69 11.63 -35.02
#